data_AF-A0A6V7VAM3-F1
#
_entry.id   AF-A0A6V7VAM3-F1
#
_cell.length_a   1.000
_cell.length_b   1.000
_cell.length_c   1.000
_cell.angle_alpha   90.00
_cell.angle_beta   90.00
_cell.angle_gamma   90.00
#
_symmetry.space_group_name_H-M   'P 1'
#
loop_
_entity.id
_entity.type
_entity.pdbx_description
1 polymer ?
#
loop_
_entity_poly.entity_id
_entity_poly.type
_entity_poly.pdbx_seq_one_letter_code
_entity_poly.pdbx_strand_id
1 'polypeptide(L)'
;MEPSNSFPDDAEQLGMYQGIYDLWKGWIGDKPKETFLRGGYYYFKSPLDGSEYLVLNTNIYYVINTAIENFTNPEDPTGQFEFIEKHLAEIKSKNGKINIVGHVPPGVVFVRYVYNSDKTEWQVEMPKLYNKRLIDLFTEYADSIGFMLFGHLHTDTFRILKDSNGKPVQRMFLNPAITPMFDLNNPAFRVFDYDKTNYDIKDIRTFYVNLDELNQKGSNKVKTVLEYSMSEVYGLKTFDANEMNNLAEQFAKNDTLFNLYVRYNRVMNGNEDNANIDRKIYICVIENLNLEELEACISEVPSSATKKSISALILLSVIFTVLVTLTSKLSSFNCGF
;
A
#
# COMPACT_ATOMS: atom_id res chain seq x y z
N MET A 1 11.76 1.23 13.62
CA MET A 1 11.95 2.70 13.64
C MET A 1 10.90 3.27 12.72
N GLU A 2 9.89 3.92 13.27
CA GLU A 2 8.99 4.77 12.47
C GLU A 2 9.76 6.02 12.03
N PRO A 3 9.36 6.69 10.93
CA PRO A 3 9.88 8.00 10.59
C PRO A 3 9.76 8.94 11.79
N SER A 4 10.67 9.92 11.92
CA SER A 4 10.44 11.02 12.87
C SER A 4 9.06 11.61 12.60
N ASN A 5 8.28 11.84 13.65
CA ASN A 5 6.92 12.33 13.52
C ASN A 5 6.84 13.86 13.50
N SER A 6 7.95 14.56 13.24
CA SER A 6 8.00 16.02 13.19
C SER A 6 8.92 16.49 12.07
N PHE A 7 8.32 16.75 10.91
CA PHE A 7 8.95 17.39 9.77
C PHE A 7 8.24 18.72 9.49
N PRO A 8 8.60 19.82 10.18
CA PRO A 8 8.10 21.14 9.84
C PRO A 8 8.49 21.56 8.42
N ASP A 9 7.73 22.49 7.86
CA ASP A 9 8.01 23.08 6.54
C ASP A 9 8.95 24.29 6.60
N ASP A 10 9.56 24.56 7.76
CA ASP A 10 10.62 25.54 7.94
C ASP A 10 12.02 24.91 8.06
N ALA A 11 12.80 25.09 7.01
CA ALA A 11 14.14 24.50 6.85
C ALA A 11 15.13 24.86 7.99
N GLU A 12 14.91 25.96 8.70
CA GLU A 12 15.78 26.43 9.78
C GLU A 12 15.68 25.58 11.06
N GLN A 13 14.59 24.80 11.25
CA GLN A 13 14.34 24.10 12.52
C GLN A 13 14.92 22.67 12.60
N LEU A 14 15.33 22.08 11.49
CA LEU A 14 15.77 20.69 11.45
C LEU A 14 17.27 20.60 11.20
N GLY A 15 18.09 20.84 12.23
CA GLY A 15 19.53 20.50 12.19
C GLY A 15 19.80 19.05 11.72
N MET A 16 18.78 18.18 11.77
CA MET A 16 18.73 16.87 11.16
C MET A 16 19.02 16.85 9.64
N TYR A 17 18.40 17.71 8.82
CA TYR A 17 18.65 17.70 7.37
C TYR A 17 20.09 18.09 7.04
N GLN A 18 20.65 19.05 7.77
CA GLN A 18 22.07 19.39 7.66
C GLN A 18 22.96 18.21 8.03
N GLY A 19 22.68 17.53 9.15
CA GLY A 19 23.44 16.35 9.56
C GLY A 19 23.38 15.20 8.55
N ILE A 20 22.21 14.88 8.02
CA ILE A 20 22.05 13.82 7.00
C ILE A 20 22.73 14.25 5.69
N TYR A 21 22.57 15.50 5.27
CA TYR A 21 23.25 16.01 4.08
C TYR A 21 24.77 15.87 4.19
N ASP A 22 25.36 16.23 5.34
CA ASP A 22 26.80 16.10 5.56
C ASP A 22 27.28 14.65 5.50
N LEU A 23 26.46 13.69 5.92
CA LEU A 23 26.74 12.25 5.77
C LEU A 23 26.63 11.79 4.30
N TRP A 24 25.68 12.33 3.55
CA TRP A 24 25.33 11.82 2.21
C TRP A 24 25.97 12.59 1.05
N LYS A 25 26.51 13.79 1.27
CA LYS A 25 27.09 14.63 0.21
C LYS A 25 28.16 13.94 -0.63
N GLY A 26 28.89 12.97 -0.06
CA GLY A 26 29.85 12.15 -0.79
C GLY A 26 29.22 11.25 -1.86
N TRP A 27 27.94 10.92 -1.72
CA TRP A 27 27.17 10.11 -2.68
C TRP A 27 26.29 10.97 -3.59
N ILE A 28 25.61 11.99 -3.05
CA ILE A 28 24.61 12.78 -3.78
C ILE A 28 25.17 14.09 -4.38
N GLY A 29 26.36 14.52 -3.94
CA GLY A 29 27.04 15.72 -4.40
C GLY A 29 26.48 17.05 -3.85
N ASP A 30 26.93 18.16 -4.44
CA ASP A 30 26.60 19.52 -3.98
C ASP A 30 25.32 20.09 -4.60
N LYS A 31 25.00 19.68 -5.84
CA LYS A 31 23.80 20.14 -6.56
C LYS A 31 22.49 20.02 -5.76
N PRO A 32 22.21 18.91 -5.05
CA PRO A 32 20.94 18.78 -4.31
C PRO A 32 20.90 19.54 -2.98
N LYS A 33 21.98 20.22 -2.56
CA LYS A 33 22.09 20.81 -1.21
C LYS A 33 20.90 21.68 -0.84
N GLU A 34 20.49 22.59 -1.72
CA GLU A 34 19.43 23.54 -1.42
C GLU A 34 18.09 22.86 -1.14
N THR A 35 17.64 21.95 -2.01
CA THR A 35 16.37 21.24 -1.83
C THR A 35 16.45 20.23 -0.67
N PHE A 36 17.61 19.60 -0.48
CA PHE A 36 17.83 18.67 0.62
C PHE A 36 17.73 19.38 1.97
N LEU A 37 18.36 20.54 2.12
CA LEU A 37 18.25 21.32 3.36
C LEU A 37 16.85 21.91 3.55
N ARG A 38 16.15 22.20 2.45
CA ARG A 38 14.78 22.74 2.50
C ARG A 38 13.74 21.74 3.00
N GLY A 39 13.80 20.49 2.56
CA GLY A 39 12.78 19.50 2.89
C GLY A 39 13.20 18.04 2.73
N GLY A 40 14.49 17.74 2.61
CA GLY A 40 15.01 16.37 2.50
C GLY A 40 14.74 15.68 1.14
N TYR A 41 14.24 16.41 0.14
CA TYR A 41 13.99 15.91 -1.21
C TYR A 41 14.98 16.49 -2.22
N TYR A 42 15.22 15.78 -3.31
CA TYR A 42 16.22 16.20 -4.30
C TYR A 42 16.11 15.47 -5.64
N TYR A 43 16.65 16.12 -6.68
CA TYR A 43 16.93 15.49 -7.96
C TYR A 43 18.32 14.86 -7.91
N PHE A 44 18.44 13.63 -8.40
CA PHE A 44 19.70 12.91 -8.48
C PHE A 44 19.90 12.31 -9.87
N LYS A 45 21.10 12.53 -10.42
CA LYS A 45 21.56 11.87 -11.64
C LYS A 45 22.75 11.00 -11.27
N SER A 46 22.55 9.68 -11.38
CA SER A 46 23.55 8.68 -11.07
C SER A 46 24.82 8.91 -11.90
N PRO A 47 26.00 9.09 -11.26
CA PRO A 47 27.26 9.19 -12.00
C PRO A 47 27.70 7.85 -12.59
N LEU A 48 27.08 6.73 -12.17
CA LEU A 48 27.45 5.39 -12.61
C LEU A 48 26.91 5.07 -14.00
N ASP A 49 25.70 5.52 -14.30
CA ASP A 49 24.98 5.14 -15.52
C ASP A 49 24.08 6.24 -16.11
N GLY A 50 24.04 7.42 -15.50
CA GLY A 50 23.24 8.54 -15.96
C GLY A 50 21.76 8.45 -15.62
N SER A 51 21.32 7.40 -14.91
CA SER A 51 19.94 7.23 -14.48
C SER A 51 19.47 8.42 -13.62
N GLU A 52 18.29 8.95 -13.91
CA GLU A 52 17.73 10.14 -13.24
C GLU A 52 16.65 9.73 -12.23
N TYR A 53 16.63 10.39 -11.06
CA TYR A 53 15.73 10.11 -9.95
C TYR A 53 15.19 11.40 -9.33
N LEU A 54 13.89 11.43 -9.02
CA LEU A 54 13.30 12.31 -8.02
C LEU A 54 13.21 11.56 -6.71
N VAL A 55 14.01 11.97 -5.73
CA VAL A 55 13.96 11.43 -4.37
C VAL A 55 13.08 12.35 -3.54
N LEU A 56 11.93 11.84 -3.13
CA LEU A 56 10.89 12.56 -2.41
C LEU A 56 11.00 12.33 -0.91
N ASN A 57 10.72 13.35 -0.12
CA ASN A 57 10.45 13.23 1.29
C ASN A 57 8.93 13.18 1.51
N THR A 58 8.35 12.00 1.34
CA THR A 58 6.92 11.77 1.59
C THR A 58 6.56 11.69 3.07
N ASN A 59 7.54 11.73 3.99
CA ASN A 59 7.27 11.79 5.43
C ASN A 59 6.64 13.12 5.86
N ILE A 60 6.87 14.20 5.09
CA ILE A 60 6.19 15.49 5.28
C ILE A 60 4.67 15.31 5.20
N TYR A 61 4.21 14.42 4.33
CA TYR A 61 2.79 14.14 4.09
C TYR A 61 2.24 13.01 4.96
N TYR A 62 3.04 12.42 5.85
CA TYR A 62 2.59 11.28 6.65
C TYR A 62 1.57 11.74 7.70
N VAL A 63 0.41 11.09 7.82
CA VAL A 63 -0.66 11.44 8.77
C VAL A 63 -0.20 11.59 10.23
N ILE A 64 0.88 10.94 10.65
CA ILE A 64 1.42 11.08 12.02
C ILE A 64 2.38 12.27 12.18
N ASN A 65 2.71 13.00 11.10
CA ASN A 65 3.56 14.18 11.17
C ASN A 65 2.83 15.30 11.93
N THR A 66 3.27 15.56 13.15
CA THR A 66 2.67 16.54 14.06
C THR A 66 2.80 17.99 13.57
N ALA A 67 3.63 18.24 12.56
CA ALA A 67 3.79 19.57 11.97
C ALA A 67 2.70 19.94 10.94
N ILE A 68 1.87 19.00 10.48
CA ILE A 68 0.89 19.24 9.40
C ILE A 68 -0.02 20.44 9.69
N GLU A 69 -0.54 20.55 10.92
CA GLU A 69 -1.44 21.64 11.31
C GLU A 69 -0.75 23.01 11.36
N ASN A 70 0.58 23.03 11.41
CA ASN A 70 1.39 24.23 11.58
C ASN A 70 2.20 24.58 10.34
N PHE A 71 1.97 23.91 9.20
CA PHE A 71 2.66 24.26 7.96
C PHE A 71 2.39 25.71 7.57
N THR A 72 3.47 26.44 7.30
CA THR A 72 3.41 27.81 6.79
C THR A 72 2.76 27.88 5.41
N ASN A 73 2.97 26.86 4.57
CA ASN A 73 2.27 26.67 3.31
C ASN A 73 1.60 25.28 3.25
N PRO A 74 0.37 25.13 3.75
CA PRO A 74 -0.32 23.84 3.80
C PRO A 74 -0.58 23.21 2.42
N GLU A 75 -0.62 24.00 1.35
CA GLU A 75 -0.87 23.50 -0.03
C GLU A 75 0.40 22.91 -0.67
N ASP A 76 1.58 23.41 -0.30
CA ASP A 76 2.86 22.88 -0.75
C ASP A 76 3.94 23.02 0.33
N PRO A 77 3.90 22.18 1.38
CA PRO A 77 4.88 22.26 2.45
C PRO A 77 6.26 21.97 1.89
N THR A 78 7.22 22.83 2.23
CA THR A 78 8.60 22.88 1.71
C THR A 78 8.76 23.20 0.22
N GLY A 79 7.69 23.36 -0.57
CA GLY A 79 7.77 23.58 -2.02
C GLY A 79 8.09 22.30 -2.81
N GLN A 80 7.69 21.14 -2.29
CA GLN A 80 8.02 19.84 -2.88
C GLN A 80 7.10 19.49 -4.06
N PHE A 81 5.82 19.91 -4.07
CA PHE A 81 4.94 19.72 -5.22
C PHE A 81 5.38 20.55 -6.41
N GLU A 82 5.73 21.82 -6.21
CA GLU A 82 6.33 22.66 -7.25
C GLU A 82 7.61 22.02 -7.80
N PHE A 83 8.46 21.48 -6.92
CA PHE A 83 9.66 20.76 -7.31
C PHE A 83 9.36 19.53 -8.18
N ILE A 84 8.37 18.71 -7.80
CA ILE A 84 7.95 17.52 -8.57
C ILE A 84 7.44 17.95 -9.96
N GLU A 85 6.49 18.88 -10.00
CA GLU A 85 5.85 19.34 -11.23
C GLU A 85 6.87 19.93 -12.21
N LYS A 86 7.77 20.80 -11.71
CA LYS A 86 8.85 21.38 -12.51
C LYS A 86 9.71 20.32 -13.18
N HIS A 87 10.22 19.35 -12.41
CA HIS A 87 11.12 18.34 -12.98
C HIS A 87 10.38 17.40 -13.93
N LEU A 88 9.16 16.98 -13.60
CA LEU A 88 8.38 16.13 -14.50
C LEU A 88 8.05 16.85 -15.82
N ALA A 89 7.72 18.14 -15.77
CA ALA A 89 7.53 18.98 -16.96
C ALA A 89 8.80 19.11 -17.81
N GLU A 90 9.96 19.33 -17.17
CA GLU A 90 11.26 19.37 -17.85
C GLU A 90 11.57 18.03 -18.55
N ILE A 91 11.37 16.90 -17.86
CA ILE A 91 11.55 15.55 -18.43
C ILE A 91 10.60 15.32 -19.62
N LYS A 92 9.32 15.69 -19.48
CA LYS A 92 8.32 15.59 -20.53
C LYS A 92 8.71 16.40 -21.78
N SER A 93 9.22 17.62 -21.59
CA SER A 93 9.62 18.50 -22.71
C SER A 93 10.75 17.92 -23.57
N LYS A 94 11.57 17.02 -23.02
CA LYS A 94 12.65 16.32 -23.72
C LYS A 94 12.27 14.89 -24.15
N ASN A 95 11.00 14.50 -24.06
CA ASN A 95 10.51 13.12 -24.29
C ASN A 95 11.31 12.07 -23.48
N GLY A 96 11.74 12.45 -22.28
CA GLY A 96 12.53 11.59 -21.40
C GLY A 96 11.69 10.84 -20.39
N LYS A 97 12.37 10.05 -19.56
CA LYS A 97 11.79 9.46 -18.34
C LYS A 97 12.65 9.76 -17.13
N ILE A 98 12.03 9.70 -15.94
CA ILE A 98 12.70 9.81 -14.64
C ILE A 98 12.09 8.80 -13.67
N ASN A 99 12.89 8.29 -12.72
CA ASN A 99 12.42 7.38 -11.69
C ASN A 99 12.03 8.14 -10.42
N ILE A 100 11.10 7.62 -9.64
CA ILE A 100 10.66 8.25 -8.38
C ILE A 100 10.95 7.31 -7.23
N VAL A 101 11.50 7.86 -6.15
CA VAL A 101 11.73 7.13 -4.90
C VAL A 101 11.13 7.94 -3.75
N GLY A 102 10.35 7.28 -2.89
CA GLY A 102 9.81 7.88 -1.67
C GLY A 102 9.76 6.86 -0.53
N HIS A 103 9.42 7.31 0.68
CA HIS A 103 9.29 6.39 1.83
C HIS A 103 7.85 5.91 1.97
N VAL A 104 6.96 6.80 2.44
CA VAL A 104 5.52 6.58 2.57
C VAL A 104 4.89 6.64 1.17
N PRO A 105 4.20 5.57 0.71
CA PRO A 105 3.53 5.56 -0.58
C PRO A 105 2.21 6.37 -0.54
N PRO A 106 1.83 7.04 -1.64
CA PRO A 106 0.43 7.45 -1.80
C PRO A 106 -0.46 6.20 -1.94
N GLY A 107 -1.73 6.35 -1.60
CA GLY A 107 -2.70 5.29 -1.62
C GLY A 107 -3.25 4.97 -0.23
N VAL A 108 -4.11 3.96 -0.22
CA VAL A 108 -4.59 3.34 1.01
C VAL A 108 -3.74 2.11 1.30
N VAL A 109 -3.62 1.78 2.58
CA VAL A 109 -2.87 0.61 3.02
C VAL A 109 -3.73 -0.27 3.88
N PHE A 110 -3.38 -1.55 3.86
CA PHE A 110 -4.01 -2.56 4.70
C PHE A 110 -3.30 -2.60 6.04
N VAL A 111 -4.03 -2.33 7.12
CA VAL A 111 -3.50 -2.38 8.49
C VAL A 111 -3.87 -3.73 9.07
N ARG A 112 -2.98 -4.72 8.92
CA ARG A 112 -3.26 -6.04 9.49
C ARG A 112 -3.07 -6.08 11.01
N TYR A 113 -2.17 -5.28 11.57
CA TYR A 113 -1.76 -5.42 12.98
C TYR A 113 -1.19 -4.13 13.57
N VAL A 114 -2.05 -3.20 13.99
CA VAL A 114 -1.60 -2.21 15.00
C VAL A 114 -2.20 -2.49 16.38
N TYR A 115 -3.36 -3.16 16.52
CA TYR A 115 -4.03 -3.23 17.83
C TYR A 115 -4.82 -4.50 18.21
N ASN A 116 -4.39 -5.72 17.83
CA ASN A 116 -5.07 -6.96 18.30
C ASN A 116 -6.60 -6.95 18.05
N SER A 117 -7.06 -6.37 16.94
CA SER A 117 -8.46 -6.41 16.55
C SER A 117 -8.66 -7.47 15.46
N ASP A 118 -9.69 -8.30 15.60
CA ASP A 118 -10.16 -9.22 14.56
C ASP A 118 -10.77 -8.48 13.34
N LYS A 119 -10.35 -7.23 13.09
CA LYS A 119 -10.91 -6.35 12.07
C LYS A 119 -9.86 -6.05 11.01
N THR A 120 -10.22 -6.31 9.76
CA THR A 120 -9.54 -5.79 8.58
C THR A 120 -9.80 -4.28 8.50
N GLU A 121 -8.85 -3.48 9.00
CA GLU A 121 -8.91 -2.02 8.92
C GLU A 121 -8.01 -1.53 7.78
N TRP A 122 -8.49 -0.55 7.01
CA TRP A 122 -7.71 0.16 5.99
C TRP A 122 -7.52 1.60 6.44
N GLN A 123 -6.33 2.14 6.25
CA GLN A 123 -6.01 3.51 6.62
C GLN A 123 -5.33 4.24 5.47
N VAL A 124 -5.55 5.54 5.41
CA VAL A 124 -4.76 6.43 4.57
C VAL A 124 -3.47 6.77 5.32
N GLU A 125 -2.34 6.69 4.61
CA GLU A 125 -1.05 7.12 5.16
C GLU A 125 -0.81 8.62 4.95
N MET A 126 -1.63 9.29 4.15
CA MET A 126 -1.50 10.72 3.87
C MET A 126 -2.86 11.43 3.98
N PRO A 127 -2.89 12.69 4.43
CA PRO A 127 -4.07 13.55 4.26
C PRO A 127 -4.56 13.54 2.81
N LYS A 128 -5.90 13.60 2.64
CA LYS A 128 -6.56 13.52 1.33
C LYS A 128 -5.97 14.49 0.30
N LEU A 129 -5.63 15.71 0.73
CA LEU A 129 -5.02 16.74 -0.10
C LEU A 129 -3.72 16.26 -0.75
N TYR A 130 -2.76 15.80 0.06
CA TYR A 130 -1.44 15.38 -0.41
C TYR A 130 -1.48 14.09 -1.21
N ASN A 131 -2.30 13.12 -0.77
CA ASN A 131 -2.52 11.89 -1.50
C ASN A 131 -3.03 12.18 -2.92
N LYS A 132 -4.07 13.01 -3.03
CA LYS A 132 -4.65 13.39 -4.31
C LYS A 132 -3.63 14.14 -5.18
N ARG A 133 -2.89 15.10 -4.62
CA ARG A 133 -1.92 15.89 -5.38
C ARG A 133 -0.80 15.03 -5.97
N LEU A 134 -0.28 14.05 -5.23
CA LEU A 134 0.69 13.08 -5.75
C LEU A 134 0.09 12.20 -6.85
N ILE A 135 -1.11 11.66 -6.65
CA ILE A 135 -1.83 10.84 -7.64
C ILE A 135 -2.06 11.61 -8.93
N ASP A 136 -2.51 12.86 -8.85
CA ASP A 136 -2.75 13.72 -10.01
C ASP A 136 -1.45 13.96 -10.79
N LEU A 137 -0.36 14.36 -10.11
CA LEU A 137 0.94 14.59 -10.73
C LEU A 137 1.49 13.30 -11.38
N PHE A 138 1.43 12.17 -10.69
CA PHE A 138 1.94 10.91 -11.25
C PHE A 138 1.10 10.41 -12.43
N THR A 139 -0.21 10.70 -12.44
CA THR A 139 -1.11 10.38 -13.55
C THR A 139 -0.83 11.27 -14.75
N GLU A 140 -0.71 12.60 -14.55
CA GLU A 140 -0.48 13.58 -15.61
C GLU A 140 0.86 13.35 -16.35
N TYR A 141 1.87 12.90 -15.62
CA TYR A 141 3.23 12.68 -16.11
C TYR A 141 3.59 11.20 -16.24
N ALA A 142 2.60 10.29 -16.29
CA ALA A 142 2.82 8.84 -16.29
C ALA A 142 3.81 8.36 -17.38
N ASP A 143 3.73 8.92 -18.59
CA ASP A 143 4.62 8.58 -19.72
C ASP A 143 6.07 9.04 -19.51
N SER A 144 6.28 10.04 -18.65
CA SER A 144 7.58 10.59 -18.27
C SER A 144 8.15 9.92 -17.01
N ILE A 145 7.46 8.93 -16.44
CA ILE A 145 7.90 8.19 -15.26
C ILE A 145 8.36 6.80 -15.68
N GLY A 146 9.59 6.43 -15.29
CA GLY A 146 10.18 5.11 -15.51
C GLY A 146 9.60 4.08 -14.56
N PHE A 147 10.06 4.08 -13.31
CA PHE A 147 9.48 3.32 -12.21
C PHE A 147 9.42 4.11 -10.91
N MET A 148 8.53 3.68 -10.01
CA MET A 148 8.34 4.29 -8.69
C MET A 148 8.58 3.25 -7.60
N LEU A 149 9.44 3.59 -6.63
CA LEU A 149 9.80 2.72 -5.51
C LEU A 149 9.43 3.38 -4.19
N PHE A 150 8.71 2.63 -3.35
CA PHE A 150 8.32 3.03 -2.00
C PHE A 150 8.65 1.93 -0.99
N GLY A 151 8.52 2.25 0.30
CA GLY A 151 8.72 1.32 1.41
C GLY A 151 7.56 1.43 2.40
N HIS A 152 7.91 1.75 3.66
CA HIS A 152 6.99 2.02 4.79
C HIS A 152 6.17 0.83 5.29
N LEU A 153 5.54 0.05 4.41
CA LEU A 153 4.63 -1.04 4.82
C LEU A 153 5.34 -2.31 5.27
N HIS A 154 6.66 -2.39 5.08
CA HIS A 154 7.51 -3.53 5.39
C HIS A 154 7.14 -4.85 4.67
N THR A 155 6.10 -4.83 3.83
CA THR A 155 5.58 -5.96 3.06
C THR A 155 5.88 -5.80 1.56
N ASP A 156 5.89 -6.90 0.83
CA ASP A 156 6.08 -6.93 -0.61
C ASP A 156 4.74 -6.72 -1.33
N THR A 157 4.54 -5.56 -1.96
CA THR A 157 3.31 -5.28 -2.69
C THR A 157 3.55 -4.27 -3.80
N PHE A 158 2.52 -4.04 -4.61
CA PHE A 158 2.54 -3.03 -5.65
C PHE A 158 1.20 -2.29 -5.69
N ARG A 159 1.19 -1.18 -6.41
CA ARG A 159 0.00 -0.35 -6.64
C ARG A 159 -0.12 -0.04 -8.12
N ILE A 160 -1.36 -0.01 -8.61
CA ILE A 160 -1.69 0.42 -9.97
C ILE A 160 -2.23 1.84 -9.89
N LEU A 161 -1.70 2.70 -10.74
CA LEU A 161 -2.21 4.06 -10.95
C LEU A 161 -3.08 4.05 -12.21
N LYS A 162 -4.35 4.43 -12.07
CA LYS A 162 -5.32 4.52 -13.16
C LYS A 162 -5.66 5.98 -13.46
N ASP A 163 -5.89 6.29 -14.73
CA ASP A 163 -6.41 7.59 -15.14
C ASP A 163 -7.91 7.74 -14.83
N SER A 164 -8.49 8.90 -15.15
CA SER A 164 -9.91 9.19 -14.91
C SER A 164 -10.90 8.27 -15.66
N ASN A 165 -10.42 7.52 -16.67
CA ASN A 165 -11.22 6.54 -17.41
C ASN A 165 -11.01 5.11 -16.88
N GLY A 166 -10.26 4.94 -15.78
CA GLY A 166 -9.92 3.65 -15.21
C GLY A 166 -8.82 2.90 -15.96
N LYS A 167 -8.13 3.53 -16.93
CA LYS A 167 -7.04 2.89 -17.66
C LYS A 167 -5.77 2.88 -16.80
N PRO A 168 -5.08 1.74 -16.62
CA PRO A 168 -3.81 1.72 -15.91
C PRO A 168 -2.74 2.48 -16.71
N VAL A 169 -2.12 3.48 -16.07
CA VAL A 169 -1.11 4.37 -16.67
C VAL A 169 0.25 4.27 -15.99
N GLN A 170 0.29 3.90 -14.71
CA GLN A 170 1.54 3.67 -13.98
C GLN A 170 1.39 2.60 -12.90
N ARG A 171 2.50 2.26 -12.27
CA ARG A 171 2.61 1.31 -11.16
C ARG A 171 3.70 1.74 -10.20
N MET A 172 3.53 1.37 -8.93
CA MET A 172 4.49 1.60 -7.86
C MET A 172 4.82 0.28 -7.19
N PHE A 173 6.10 0.06 -6.87
CA PHE A 173 6.53 -1.12 -6.11
C PHE A 173 6.85 -0.71 -4.68
N LEU A 174 6.20 -1.37 -3.73
CA LEU A 174 6.41 -1.19 -2.30
C LEU A 174 7.28 -2.35 -1.83
N ASN A 175 8.45 -2.01 -1.30
CA ASN A 175 9.51 -2.97 -1.04
C ASN A 175 9.46 -3.43 0.43
N PRO A 176 9.71 -4.73 0.69
CA PRO A 176 9.73 -5.26 2.05
C PRO A 176 10.91 -4.69 2.85
N ALA A 177 10.83 -4.80 4.16
CA ALA A 177 11.86 -4.28 5.05
C ALA A 177 12.95 -5.33 5.39
N ILE A 178 14.13 -4.82 5.74
CA ILE A 178 15.15 -5.64 6.42
C ILE A 178 14.73 -5.94 7.86
N THR A 179 14.03 -5.03 8.53
CA THR A 179 13.63 -5.25 9.93
C THR A 179 12.41 -6.17 10.01
N PRO A 180 12.42 -7.20 10.88
CA PRO A 180 11.27 -8.05 11.16
C PRO A 180 10.43 -7.53 12.35
N MET A 181 10.67 -6.30 12.82
CA MET A 181 10.20 -5.77 14.11
C MET A 181 8.70 -5.93 14.39
N PHE A 182 7.87 -5.99 13.35
CA PHE A 182 6.40 -6.04 13.46
C PHE A 182 5.82 -7.43 13.19
N ASP A 183 6.65 -8.47 13.05
CA ASP A 183 6.23 -9.83 12.69
C ASP A 183 5.39 -9.89 11.39
N LEU A 184 5.64 -8.94 10.49
CA LEU A 184 4.96 -8.84 9.19
C LEU A 184 5.73 -9.59 8.10
N ASN A 185 7.06 -9.60 8.21
CA ASN A 185 7.96 -10.05 7.18
C ASN A 185 9.24 -10.66 7.75
N ASN A 186 9.85 -11.59 7.02
CA ASN A 186 11.27 -11.87 7.18
C ASN A 186 12.11 -10.69 6.63
N PRO A 187 13.37 -10.53 7.08
CA PRO A 187 14.31 -9.58 6.49
C PRO A 187 14.48 -9.83 5.01
N ALA A 188 14.21 -8.83 4.18
CA ALA A 188 14.36 -8.94 2.74
C ALA A 188 14.88 -7.68 2.05
N PHE A 189 15.43 -7.89 0.86
CA PHE A 189 15.77 -6.85 -0.09
C PHE A 189 15.42 -7.31 -1.50
N ARG A 190 15.30 -6.36 -2.42
CA ARG A 190 14.98 -6.63 -3.82
C ARG A 190 16.09 -6.18 -4.75
N VAL A 191 16.25 -6.90 -5.87
CA VAL A 191 17.12 -6.54 -6.98
C VAL A 191 16.25 -6.34 -8.21
N PHE A 192 16.34 -5.16 -8.81
CA PHE A 192 15.61 -4.78 -10.01
C PHE A 192 16.55 -4.79 -11.20
N ASP A 193 16.23 -5.58 -12.21
CA ASP A 193 16.91 -5.56 -13.50
C ASP A 193 16.08 -4.69 -14.45
N TYR A 194 16.67 -3.63 -15.02
CA TYR A 194 15.94 -2.70 -15.88
C TYR A 194 16.82 -2.16 -17.03
N ASP A 195 16.17 -1.71 -18.09
CA ASP A 195 16.82 -1.05 -19.22
C ASP A 195 17.17 0.41 -18.86
N LYS A 196 18.43 0.80 -19.00
CA LYS A 196 18.92 2.13 -18.58
C LYS A 196 18.47 3.28 -19.50
N THR A 197 17.95 2.98 -20.69
CA THR A 197 17.52 3.97 -21.66
C THR A 197 16.06 4.33 -21.46
N ASN A 198 15.20 3.34 -21.28
CA ASN A 198 13.75 3.53 -21.21
C ASN A 198 13.12 3.16 -19.84
N TYR A 199 13.94 2.69 -18.90
CA TYR A 199 13.58 2.24 -17.55
C TYR A 199 12.55 1.11 -17.50
N ASP A 200 12.43 0.32 -18.58
CA ASP A 200 11.61 -0.87 -18.57
C ASP A 200 12.23 -1.94 -17.69
N ILE A 201 11.52 -2.31 -16.62
CA ILE A 201 11.91 -3.41 -15.73
C ILE A 201 11.80 -4.74 -16.48
N LYS A 202 12.84 -5.57 -16.33
CA LYS A 202 12.97 -6.91 -16.92
C LYS A 202 12.69 -8.00 -15.90
N ASP A 203 13.11 -7.80 -14.65
CA ASP A 203 12.76 -8.69 -13.55
C ASP A 203 12.89 -7.98 -12.19
N ILE A 204 12.20 -8.52 -11.19
CA ILE A 204 12.32 -8.14 -9.79
C ILE A 204 12.56 -9.41 -8.99
N ARG A 205 13.72 -9.50 -8.34
CA ARG A 205 14.12 -10.65 -7.52
C ARG A 205 14.12 -10.27 -6.06
N THR A 206 13.30 -10.93 -5.25
CA THR A 206 13.28 -10.74 -3.79
C THR A 206 14.17 -11.78 -3.13
N PHE A 207 15.08 -11.33 -2.26
CA PHE A 207 15.93 -12.19 -1.44
C PHE A 207 15.56 -11.98 0.02
N TYR A 208 15.55 -13.07 0.79
CA TYR A 208 15.19 -13.00 2.20
C TYR A 208 16.08 -13.88 3.08
N VAL A 209 15.97 -13.65 4.39
CA VAL A 209 16.57 -14.49 5.43
C VAL A 209 15.44 -15.22 6.14
N ASN A 210 15.45 -16.56 6.14
CA ASN A 210 14.51 -17.35 6.93
C ASN A 210 14.87 -17.24 8.42
N LEU A 211 14.15 -16.40 9.16
CA LEU A 211 14.42 -16.18 10.58
C LEU A 211 14.16 -17.41 11.44
N ASP A 212 13.11 -18.17 11.17
CA ASP A 212 12.79 -19.38 11.91
C ASP A 212 13.94 -20.39 11.80
N GLU A 213 14.42 -20.63 10.59
CA GLU A 213 15.55 -21.53 10.34
C GLU A 213 16.85 -21.00 10.99
N LEU A 214 17.11 -19.70 10.88
CA LEU A 214 18.31 -19.08 11.45
C LEU A 214 18.33 -19.19 12.98
N ASN A 215 17.21 -18.88 13.63
CA ASN A 215 17.04 -18.92 15.08
C ASN A 215 17.09 -20.36 15.61
N GLN A 216 16.44 -21.31 14.94
CA GLN A 216 16.47 -22.73 15.34
C GLN A 216 17.89 -23.32 15.28
N LYS A 217 18.68 -22.93 14.28
CA LYS A 217 20.07 -23.41 14.11
C LYS A 217 21.05 -22.78 15.10
N GLY A 218 20.67 -21.69 15.79
CA GLY A 218 21.59 -20.91 16.63
C GLY A 218 22.81 -20.40 15.86
N SER A 219 22.68 -20.18 14.54
CA SER A 219 23.79 -19.83 13.67
C SER A 219 24.02 -18.32 13.63
N ASN A 220 25.25 -17.87 13.87
CA ASN A 220 25.65 -16.48 13.64
C ASN A 220 25.94 -16.17 12.16
N LYS A 221 25.82 -17.17 11.26
CA LYS A 221 25.98 -16.98 9.82
C LYS A 221 24.63 -16.74 9.18
N VAL A 222 24.39 -15.49 8.78
CA VAL A 222 23.23 -15.10 7.98
C VAL A 222 23.40 -15.62 6.56
N LYS A 223 22.41 -16.36 6.06
CA LYS A 223 22.33 -16.79 4.67
C LYS A 223 21.11 -16.13 4.03
N THR A 224 21.34 -15.38 2.98
CA THR A 224 20.27 -14.88 2.12
C THR A 224 19.93 -15.94 1.08
N VAL A 225 18.64 -16.12 0.80
CA VAL A 225 18.15 -17.05 -0.22
C VAL A 225 17.23 -16.28 -1.17
N LEU A 226 17.21 -16.69 -2.43
CA LEU A 226 16.21 -16.18 -3.39
C LEU A 226 14.84 -16.64 -2.90
N GLU A 227 13.94 -15.69 -2.67
CA GLU A 227 12.54 -15.97 -2.37
C GLU A 227 11.81 -16.31 -3.68
N TYR A 228 11.85 -15.37 -4.64
CA TYR A 228 11.29 -15.56 -5.96
C TYR A 228 11.84 -14.55 -6.99
N SER A 229 11.73 -14.92 -8.27
CA SER A 229 11.75 -14.01 -9.41
C SER A 229 10.30 -13.69 -9.79
N MET A 230 9.95 -12.42 -9.86
CA MET A 230 8.58 -11.98 -10.13
C MET A 230 8.13 -12.33 -11.55
N SER A 231 9.03 -12.22 -12.53
CA SER A 231 8.74 -12.61 -13.91
C SER A 231 8.50 -14.11 -14.05
N GLU A 232 9.30 -14.94 -13.38
CA GLU A 232 9.14 -16.41 -13.44
C GLU A 232 7.87 -16.88 -12.73
N VAL A 233 7.63 -16.40 -11.51
CA VAL A 233 6.50 -16.85 -10.69
C VAL A 233 5.15 -16.44 -11.27
N TYR A 234 5.04 -15.20 -11.76
CA TYR A 234 3.78 -14.68 -12.28
C TYR A 234 3.69 -14.74 -13.81
N GLY A 235 4.70 -15.28 -14.49
CA GLY A 235 4.74 -15.40 -15.95
C GLY A 235 4.75 -14.06 -16.69
N LEU A 236 5.30 -13.00 -16.07
CA LEU A 236 5.27 -11.64 -16.61
C LEU A 236 6.29 -11.48 -17.72
N LYS A 237 5.85 -10.90 -18.85
CA LYS A 237 6.74 -10.52 -19.97
C LYS A 237 7.21 -9.07 -19.88
N THR A 238 6.37 -8.23 -19.30
CA THR A 238 6.66 -6.82 -19.03
C THR A 238 6.19 -6.49 -17.62
N PHE A 239 6.65 -5.36 -17.12
CA PHE A 239 6.22 -4.82 -15.82
C PHE A 239 5.52 -3.47 -16.02
N ASP A 240 4.91 -3.24 -17.19
CA ASP A 240 4.14 -2.03 -17.45
C ASP A 240 2.80 -2.04 -16.70
N ALA A 241 2.11 -0.90 -16.68
CA ALA A 241 0.89 -0.73 -15.90
C ALA A 241 -0.23 -1.70 -16.32
N ASN A 242 -0.33 -2.04 -17.61
CA ASN A 242 -1.37 -2.98 -18.08
C ASN A 242 -1.07 -4.39 -17.61
N GLU A 243 0.17 -4.86 -17.75
CA GLU A 243 0.53 -6.23 -17.35
C GLU A 243 0.43 -6.41 -15.83
N MET A 244 0.83 -5.39 -15.06
CA MET A 244 0.66 -5.38 -13.61
C MET A 244 -0.81 -5.33 -13.18
N ASN A 245 -1.68 -4.60 -13.91
CA ASN A 245 -3.12 -4.62 -13.68
C ASN A 245 -3.73 -5.99 -14.02
N ASN A 246 -3.32 -6.61 -15.12
CA ASN A 246 -3.75 -7.97 -15.50
C ASN A 246 -3.38 -8.99 -14.42
N LEU A 247 -2.22 -8.84 -13.78
CA LEU A 247 -1.83 -9.69 -12.64
C LEU A 247 -2.79 -9.50 -11.45
N ALA A 248 -3.16 -8.27 -11.11
CA ALA A 248 -4.13 -7.99 -10.05
C ALA A 248 -5.52 -8.61 -10.36
N GLU A 249 -5.97 -8.51 -11.61
CA GLU A 249 -7.21 -9.16 -12.06
C GLU A 249 -7.16 -10.69 -12.01
N GLN A 250 -5.98 -11.28 -12.22
CA GLN A 250 -5.78 -12.72 -12.06
C GLN A 250 -5.85 -13.15 -10.59
N PHE A 251 -5.33 -12.34 -9.66
CA PHE A 251 -5.49 -12.60 -8.23
C PHE A 251 -6.97 -12.69 -7.81
N ALA A 252 -7.86 -11.93 -8.46
CA ALA A 252 -9.30 -12.02 -8.22
C ALA A 252 -9.88 -13.41 -8.52
N LYS A 253 -9.33 -14.10 -9.53
CA LYS A 253 -9.93 -15.28 -10.16
C LYS A 253 -9.16 -16.57 -9.87
N ASN A 254 -7.91 -16.50 -9.42
CA ASN A 254 -7.01 -17.63 -9.26
C ASN A 254 -6.50 -17.76 -7.82
N ASP A 255 -7.06 -18.72 -7.09
CA ASP A 255 -6.75 -18.98 -5.69
C ASP A 255 -5.27 -19.32 -5.47
N THR A 256 -4.68 -20.14 -6.34
CA THR A 256 -3.27 -20.53 -6.23
C THR A 256 -2.37 -19.32 -6.38
N LEU A 257 -2.63 -18.48 -7.38
CA LEU A 257 -1.83 -17.28 -7.64
C LEU A 257 -1.97 -16.24 -6.53
N PHE A 258 -3.20 -16.02 -6.04
CA PHE A 258 -3.46 -15.12 -4.93
C PHE A 258 -2.80 -15.59 -3.64
N ASN A 259 -2.89 -16.88 -3.31
CA ASN A 259 -2.23 -17.44 -2.13
C ASN A 259 -0.71 -17.29 -2.19
N LEU A 260 -0.12 -17.41 -3.39
CA LEU A 260 1.30 -17.14 -3.62
C LEU A 260 1.64 -15.68 -3.36
N TYR A 261 0.86 -14.75 -3.90
CA TYR A 261 1.03 -13.32 -3.64
C TYR A 261 0.94 -12.98 -2.15
N VAL A 262 -0.05 -13.52 -1.44
CA VAL A 262 -0.17 -13.33 0.02
C VAL A 262 1.05 -13.87 0.77
N ARG A 263 1.60 -15.02 0.33
CA ARG A 263 2.80 -15.61 0.93
C ARG A 263 4.02 -14.71 0.75
N TYR A 264 4.24 -14.20 -0.46
CA TYR A 264 5.35 -13.30 -0.77
C TYR A 264 5.16 -11.90 -0.18
N ASN A 265 3.92 -11.42 -0.04
CA ASN A 265 3.63 -10.15 0.64
C ASN A 265 4.22 -10.11 2.05
N ARG A 266 4.20 -11.25 2.74
CA ARG A 266 4.78 -11.43 4.08
C ARG A 266 6.22 -11.93 4.06
N VAL A 267 6.88 -11.96 2.90
CA VAL A 267 8.25 -12.45 2.77
C VAL A 267 8.43 -13.84 3.40
N MET A 268 7.55 -14.78 3.09
CA MET A 268 7.50 -16.11 3.71
C MET A 268 7.38 -16.12 5.25
N ASN A 269 6.95 -15.03 5.89
CA ASN A 269 6.79 -14.99 7.36
C ASN A 269 5.51 -15.71 7.82
N GLY A 270 5.63 -16.47 8.92
CA GLY A 270 4.55 -17.28 9.49
C GLY A 270 4.06 -18.42 8.60
N ASN A 271 3.21 -19.30 9.13
CA ASN A 271 2.55 -20.40 8.40
C ASN A 271 1.02 -20.27 8.42
N GLU A 272 0.50 -19.06 8.63
CA GLU A 272 -0.94 -18.86 8.83
C GLU A 272 -1.76 -19.31 7.63
N ASP A 273 -2.87 -19.99 7.93
CA ASP A 273 -3.90 -20.29 6.95
C ASP A 273 -4.44 -19.00 6.35
N ASN A 274 -4.33 -18.87 5.02
CA ASN A 274 -4.94 -17.78 4.25
C ASN A 274 -6.48 -17.78 4.32
N ALA A 275 -7.10 -18.70 5.06
CA ALA A 275 -8.54 -18.90 5.15
C ALA A 275 -9.32 -17.67 5.65
N ASN A 276 -8.68 -16.78 6.42
CA ASN A 276 -9.30 -15.56 6.95
C ASN A 276 -8.91 -14.28 6.19
N ILE A 277 -8.25 -14.40 5.04
CA ILE A 277 -7.83 -13.25 4.25
C ILE A 277 -8.93 -12.87 3.26
N ASP A 278 -9.43 -11.64 3.38
CA ASP A 278 -10.36 -11.09 2.39
C ASP A 278 -9.59 -10.70 1.12
N ARG A 279 -9.70 -11.56 0.10
CA ARG A 279 -9.14 -11.34 -1.24
C ARG A 279 -9.55 -10.01 -1.83
N LYS A 280 -10.81 -9.61 -1.65
CA LYS A 280 -11.36 -8.40 -2.27
C LYS A 280 -10.62 -7.17 -1.77
N ILE A 281 -10.30 -7.12 -0.47
CA ILE A 281 -9.56 -6.00 0.12
C ILE A 281 -8.17 -5.87 -0.51
N TYR A 282 -7.42 -6.96 -0.66
CA TYR A 282 -6.08 -6.92 -1.28
C TYR A 282 -6.12 -6.36 -2.71
N ILE A 283 -7.09 -6.82 -3.52
CA ILE A 283 -7.24 -6.36 -4.91
C ILE A 283 -7.65 -4.88 -4.94
N CYS A 284 -8.65 -4.51 -4.12
CA CYS A 284 -9.11 -3.13 -4.07
C CYS A 284 -7.98 -2.18 -3.63
N VAL A 285 -7.13 -2.57 -2.67
CA VAL A 285 -5.97 -1.76 -2.25
C VAL A 285 -4.89 -1.68 -3.32
N ILE A 286 -4.66 -2.75 -4.10
CA ILE A 286 -3.72 -2.72 -5.24
C ILE A 286 -4.20 -1.74 -6.31
N GLU A 287 -5.50 -1.70 -6.58
CA GLU A 287 -6.06 -0.98 -7.74
C GLU A 287 -6.61 0.41 -7.45
N ASN A 288 -6.89 0.76 -6.18
CA ASN A 288 -7.54 2.01 -5.82
C ASN A 288 -6.69 2.78 -4.80
N LEU A 289 -6.18 3.94 -5.22
CA LEU A 289 -5.30 4.79 -4.41
C LEU A 289 -6.05 5.94 -3.72
N ASN A 290 -7.31 6.16 -4.08
CA ASN A 290 -8.19 7.09 -3.38
C ASN A 290 -9.09 6.32 -2.41
N LEU A 291 -9.31 6.91 -1.22
CA LEU A 291 -10.14 6.28 -0.18
C LEU A 291 -11.58 6.04 -0.67
N GLU A 292 -12.17 6.99 -1.38
CA GLU A 292 -13.55 6.87 -1.90
C GLU A 292 -13.68 5.74 -2.93
N GLU A 293 -12.69 5.58 -3.81
CA GLU A 293 -12.65 4.50 -4.79
C GLU A 293 -12.44 3.14 -4.13
N LEU A 294 -11.58 3.09 -3.11
CA LEU A 294 -11.39 1.88 -2.31
C LEU A 294 -12.68 1.47 -1.60
N GLU A 295 -13.33 2.41 -0.92
CA GLU A 295 -14.58 2.18 -0.20
C GLU A 295 -15.67 1.69 -1.17
N ALA A 296 -15.78 2.29 -2.36
CA ALA A 296 -16.68 1.81 -3.40
C ALA A 296 -16.33 0.38 -3.83
N CYS A 297 -15.06 0.11 -4.15
CA CYS A 297 -14.59 -1.22 -4.56
C CYS A 297 -14.95 -2.28 -3.51
N ILE A 298 -14.67 -2.04 -2.24
CA ILE A 298 -15.00 -2.97 -1.15
C ILE A 298 -16.53 -3.13 -1.01
N SER A 299 -17.29 -2.02 -1.07
CA SER A 299 -18.75 -2.00 -0.86
C SER A 299 -19.57 -2.67 -1.96
N GLU A 300 -19.00 -2.91 -3.15
CA GLU A 300 -19.67 -3.62 -4.26
C GLU A 300 -19.91 -5.12 -3.99
N VAL A 301 -20.43 -5.49 -2.82
CA VAL A 301 -20.95 -6.82 -2.53
C VAL A 301 -22.47 -6.72 -2.27
N PRO A 302 -23.32 -7.41 -3.04
CA PRO A 302 -24.70 -7.65 -2.63
C PRO A 302 -24.65 -8.50 -1.37
N SER A 303 -25.37 -8.10 -0.32
CA SER A 303 -25.44 -8.82 0.94
C SER A 303 -25.76 -10.31 0.73
N SER A 304 -24.76 -11.18 0.61
CA SER A 304 -24.92 -12.63 0.66
C SER A 304 -24.93 -13.16 2.08
N ALA A 305 -25.22 -12.29 3.05
CA ALA A 305 -25.94 -12.66 4.24
C ALA A 305 -27.39 -12.26 4.02
N THR A 306 -28.14 -13.09 3.30
CA THR A 306 -29.54 -13.29 3.67
C THR A 306 -29.49 -13.61 5.16
N LYS A 307 -29.81 -12.62 6.01
CA LYS A 307 -30.43 -12.92 7.29
C LYS A 307 -31.49 -13.94 6.93
N LYS A 308 -31.26 -15.22 7.24
CA LYS A 308 -32.36 -16.14 7.45
C LYS A 308 -33.18 -15.43 8.50
N SER A 309 -34.21 -14.75 8.03
CA SER A 309 -35.23 -14.17 8.85
C SER A 309 -35.75 -15.32 9.68
N ILE A 310 -35.31 -15.39 10.94
CA ILE A 310 -36.01 -16.12 11.98
C ILE A 310 -37.25 -15.27 12.24
N SER A 311 -38.19 -15.34 11.31
CA SER A 311 -39.51 -14.72 11.39
C SER A 311 -40.51 -15.64 10.70
N ALA A 312 -40.44 -16.93 11.01
CA ALA A 312 -41.47 -17.90 10.63
C ALA A 312 -41.66 -19.00 11.71
N LEU A 313 -41.37 -18.71 12.98
CA LEU A 313 -41.64 -19.65 14.09
C LEU A 313 -42.18 -19.01 15.38
N ILE A 314 -42.60 -17.74 15.36
CA ILE A 314 -43.33 -17.11 16.49
C ILE A 314 -44.81 -16.83 16.17
N LEU A 315 -45.30 -17.09 14.94
CA LEU A 315 -46.73 -17.00 14.63
C LEU A 315 -47.52 -18.32 14.75
N LEU A 316 -46.90 -19.41 15.20
CA LEU A 316 -47.60 -20.69 15.46
C LEU A 316 -47.72 -21.03 16.96
N SER A 317 -47.05 -20.31 17.86
CA SER A 317 -47.22 -20.49 19.31
C SER A 317 -48.20 -19.50 19.96
N VAL A 318 -48.60 -18.42 19.27
CA VAL A 318 -49.63 -17.48 19.79
C VAL A 318 -51.04 -17.81 19.28
N ILE A 319 -51.17 -18.56 18.17
CA ILE A 319 -52.48 -19.02 17.67
C ILE A 319 -52.96 -20.29 18.42
N PHE A 320 -52.06 -21.07 19.02
CA PHE A 320 -52.46 -22.25 19.80
C PHE A 320 -52.87 -21.93 21.26
N THR A 321 -52.44 -20.80 21.83
CA THR A 321 -52.85 -20.39 23.19
C THR A 321 -54.18 -19.62 23.22
N VAL A 322 -54.57 -18.97 22.11
CA VAL A 322 -55.86 -18.26 22.00
C VAL A 322 -57.01 -19.20 21.60
N LEU A 323 -56.76 -20.33 20.91
CA LEU A 323 -57.81 -21.32 20.61
C LEU A 323 -58.12 -22.29 21.77
N VAL A 324 -57.19 -22.51 22.71
CA VAL A 324 -57.42 -23.37 23.89
C VAL A 324 -58.06 -22.61 25.07
N THR A 325 -58.00 -21.27 25.07
CA THR A 325 -58.67 -20.43 26.07
C THR A 325 -60.08 -19.95 25.68
N LEU A 326 -60.49 -20.05 24.40
CA LEU A 326 -61.87 -19.77 23.99
C LEU A 326 -62.80 -20.99 23.90
N THR A 327 -62.27 -22.22 23.96
CA THR A 327 -63.10 -23.44 24.00
C THR A 327 -63.34 -23.99 25.42
N SER A 328 -62.66 -23.45 26.44
CA SER A 328 -62.83 -23.84 27.84
C SER A 328 -63.77 -22.93 28.66
N LYS A 329 -64.47 -21.98 28.03
CA LYS A 329 -65.44 -21.08 28.69
C LYS A 329 -66.90 -21.24 28.25
N LEU A 330 -67.25 -22.32 27.54
CA LEU A 330 -68.64 -22.58 27.11
C LEU A 330 -69.17 -23.99 27.44
N SER A 331 -68.50 -24.77 28.29
CA SER A 331 -69.01 -26.07 28.76
C SER A 331 -69.00 -26.19 30.29
N SER A 332 -69.58 -25.21 30.96
CA SER A 332 -70.14 -25.35 32.31
C SER A 332 -71.46 -24.58 32.42
N PHE A 333 -72.39 -24.90 31.53
CA PHE A 333 -73.82 -24.87 31.83
C PHE A 333 -74.29 -26.31 31.67
N ASN A 334 -74.54 -27.00 32.78
CA ASN A 334 -75.26 -28.27 32.77
C ASN A 334 -76.28 -28.28 33.90
N CYS A 335 -77.55 -28.34 33.48
CA CYS A 335 -78.80 -28.80 34.10
C CYS A 335 -79.07 -28.66 35.61
N GLY A 336 -80.27 -28.14 35.91
CA GLY A 336 -81.03 -28.53 37.11
C GLY A 336 -82.13 -27.55 37.54
N PHE A 337 -83.27 -27.50 36.84
CA PHE A 337 -84.57 -28.07 37.28
C PHE A 337 -85.59 -28.01 36.14
#